data_AF-G0P9Q2-F1
#
_entry.id   AF-G0P9Q2-F1
#
_cell.length_a   1.000
_cell.length_b   1.000
_cell.length_c   1.000
_cell.angle_alpha   90.00
_cell.angle_beta   90.00
_cell.angle_gamma   90.00
#
_symmetry.space_group_name_H-M   'P 1'
#
loop_
_entity.id
_entity.type
_entity.pdbx_description
1 polymer ?
#
loop_
_entity_poly.entity_id
_entity_poly.type
_entity_poly.pdbx_seq_one_letter_code
_entity_poly.pdbx_strand_id
1 'polypeptide(L)'
;MFIAFLLLFLELISIWVNGTVTKTVTYHADITTEFYNKFIKTVYTEDTDNFDIEETKKGKRYIIHSESPIEFQKYKYYWNDTHLDLNGLTNICEYRISWMIDSKELEQTYSAEGIQMKSLYYHCHFAQSCMGLECRVDSRLLVPPIFLTIFITIFWCFKKMLWRDMKREERIQRATIENTLNPQQMEAGPPSYAAVFSRVPPSYESVMLAKITYTVPSYS
;
A
#
# COMPACT_ATOMS: atom_id res chain seq x y z
N MET A 1 24.78 -9.44 1.49
CA MET A 1 23.30 -9.37 1.56
C MET A 1 22.76 -7.97 1.27
N PHE A 2 23.27 -6.91 1.92
CA PHE A 2 22.80 -5.52 1.71
C PHE A 2 23.03 -5.00 0.27
N ILE A 3 24.18 -5.31 -0.34
CA ILE A 3 24.52 -4.89 -1.71
C ILE A 3 23.61 -5.54 -2.76
N ALA A 4 23.32 -6.84 -2.62
CA ALA A 4 22.40 -7.54 -3.52
C ALA A 4 20.97 -6.98 -3.45
N PHE A 5 20.53 -6.53 -2.27
CA PHE A 5 19.23 -5.92 -2.08
C PHE A 5 19.16 -4.50 -2.65
N LEU A 6 20.26 -3.73 -2.53
CA LEU A 6 20.37 -2.38 -3.09
C LEU A 6 20.39 -2.41 -4.63
N LEU A 7 21.01 -3.43 -5.21
CA LEU A 7 20.98 -3.69 -6.65
C LEU A 7 19.57 -4.08 -7.13
N LEU A 8 18.87 -4.97 -6.42
CA LEU A 8 17.45 -5.30 -6.71
C LEU A 8 16.53 -4.07 -6.62
N PHE A 9 16.77 -3.19 -5.65
CA PHE A 9 16.00 -1.95 -5.49
C PHE A 9 16.30 -0.95 -6.61
N LEU A 10 17.57 -0.83 -7.04
CA LEU A 10 17.98 -0.01 -8.19
C LEU A 10 17.40 -0.54 -9.51
N GLU A 11 17.33 -1.86 -9.70
CA GLU A 11 16.69 -2.46 -10.88
C GLU A 11 15.17 -2.21 -10.91
N LEU A 12 14.49 -2.28 -9.76
CA LEU A 12 13.06 -1.93 -9.67
C LEU A 12 12.78 -0.44 -9.96
N ILE A 13 13.68 0.47 -9.56
CA ILE A 13 13.57 1.90 -9.89
C ILE A 13 13.80 2.12 -11.39
N SER A 14 14.73 1.39 -12.00
CA SER A 14 15.07 1.53 -13.43
C SER A 14 13.88 1.18 -14.35
N ILE A 15 13.03 0.24 -13.94
CA ILE A 15 11.81 -0.14 -14.68
C ILE A 15 10.76 0.99 -14.68
N TRP A 16 10.78 1.89 -13.68
CA TRP A 16 9.83 2.99 -13.55
C TRP A 16 10.22 4.28 -14.29
N VAL A 17 11.49 4.42 -14.70
CA VAL A 17 12.03 5.69 -15.25
C VAL A 17 12.03 5.73 -16.79
N ASN A 18 11.59 4.68 -17.46
CA ASN A 18 11.35 4.75 -18.91
C ASN A 18 10.09 5.59 -19.17
N GLY A 19 10.30 6.89 -19.40
CA GLY A 19 9.30 7.90 -19.71
C GLY A 19 8.61 7.71 -21.06
N THR A 20 8.02 6.54 -21.27
CA THR A 20 7.02 6.35 -22.32
C THR A 20 5.74 7.03 -21.89
N VAL A 21 5.09 7.74 -22.82
CA VAL A 21 3.74 8.27 -22.60
C VAL A 21 2.81 7.07 -22.45
N THR A 22 2.50 6.74 -21.20
CA THR A 22 1.55 5.68 -20.85
C THR A 22 0.15 6.20 -21.06
N LYS A 23 -0.43 5.92 -22.24
CA LYS A 23 -1.87 6.05 -22.45
C LYS A 23 -2.54 4.84 -21.80
N THR A 24 -3.28 5.06 -20.73
CA THR A 24 -4.01 3.99 -20.04
C THR A 24 -5.45 4.00 -20.51
N VAL A 25 -5.84 2.94 -21.21
CA VAL A 25 -7.25 2.74 -21.59
C VAL A 25 -7.96 2.11 -20.42
N THR A 26 -8.97 2.79 -19.92
CA THR A 26 -9.85 2.28 -18.88
C THR A 26 -11.21 1.96 -19.46
N TYR A 27 -11.69 0.79 -19.06
CA TYR A 27 -13.08 0.40 -19.23
C TYR A 27 -13.74 0.49 -17.86
N HIS A 28 -15.07 0.68 -17.85
CA HIS A 28 -15.90 0.82 -16.66
C HIS A 28 -15.35 0.11 -15.43
N ALA A 29 -14.82 0.92 -14.51
CA ALA A 29 -14.30 0.41 -13.26
C ALA A 29 -15.31 0.57 -12.11
N ASP A 30 -16.30 1.48 -12.21
CA ASP A 30 -17.45 1.55 -11.29
C ASP A 30 -18.46 2.64 -11.73
N ILE A 31 -19.50 2.27 -12.49
CA ILE A 31 -20.64 3.17 -12.81
C ILE A 31 -21.54 3.40 -11.58
N THR A 32 -21.39 2.53 -10.58
CA THR A 32 -22.03 2.62 -9.26
C THR A 32 -21.40 3.68 -8.36
N THR A 33 -20.28 4.29 -8.75
CA THR A 33 -19.67 5.36 -7.94
C THR A 33 -20.57 6.59 -7.91
N GLU A 34 -20.61 7.25 -6.75
CA GLU A 34 -21.22 8.57 -6.60
C GLU A 34 -20.62 9.58 -7.58
N PHE A 35 -19.32 9.44 -7.88
CA PHE A 35 -18.60 10.30 -8.82
C PHE A 35 -19.21 10.25 -10.23
N TYR A 36 -19.43 9.05 -10.80
CA TYR A 36 -20.02 8.90 -12.12
C TYR A 36 -21.40 9.56 -12.20
N ASN A 37 -22.29 9.24 -11.24
CA ASN A 37 -23.65 9.80 -11.23
C ASN A 37 -23.64 11.33 -11.11
N LYS A 38 -22.74 11.89 -10.29
CA LYS A 38 -22.57 13.33 -10.15
C LYS A 38 -22.00 13.97 -11.40
N PHE A 39 -21.05 13.30 -12.08
CA PHE A 39 -20.50 13.74 -13.35
C PHE A 39 -21.61 13.88 -14.39
N ILE A 40 -22.38 12.82 -14.64
CA ILE A 40 -23.47 12.87 -15.63
C ILE A 40 -24.47 13.96 -15.29
N LYS A 41 -24.93 13.99 -14.04
CA LYS A 41 -25.93 14.97 -13.62
C LYS A 41 -25.43 16.40 -13.80
N THR A 42 -24.17 16.69 -13.45
CA THR A 42 -23.64 18.06 -13.48
C THR A 42 -23.27 18.48 -14.90
N VAL A 43 -22.54 17.64 -15.62
CA VAL A 43 -22.02 17.95 -16.95
C VAL A 43 -23.13 18.06 -17.98
N TYR A 44 -24.16 17.21 -17.89
CA TYR A 44 -25.30 17.24 -18.82
C TYR A 44 -26.48 18.08 -18.30
N THR A 45 -26.26 18.94 -17.30
CA THR A 45 -27.27 19.96 -16.93
C THR A 45 -27.32 21.02 -18.03
N GLU A 46 -28.53 21.42 -18.43
CA GLU A 46 -28.79 22.44 -19.47
C GLU A 46 -28.10 23.79 -19.19
N ASP A 47 -27.81 24.12 -17.93
CA ASP A 47 -27.19 25.38 -17.52
C ASP A 47 -25.67 25.48 -17.79
N THR A 48 -25.01 24.39 -18.21
CA THR A 48 -23.53 24.33 -18.22
C THR A 48 -22.85 24.70 -19.54
N ASP A 49 -23.61 25.12 -20.56
CA ASP A 49 -23.11 25.58 -21.89
C ASP A 49 -22.08 24.65 -22.57
N ASN A 50 -22.02 23.39 -22.14
CA ASN A 50 -21.09 22.40 -22.64
C ASN A 50 -21.59 21.74 -23.94
N PHE A 51 -22.91 21.77 -24.16
CA PHE A 51 -23.57 21.07 -25.26
C PHE A 51 -24.74 21.87 -25.82
N ASP A 52 -24.90 21.81 -27.13
CA ASP A 52 -26.16 22.14 -27.79
C ASP A 52 -27.10 20.93 -27.70
N ILE A 53 -28.31 21.14 -27.16
CA ILE A 53 -29.28 20.06 -26.93
C ILE A 53 -30.34 20.10 -28.04
N GLU A 54 -30.36 19.07 -28.88
CA GLU A 54 -31.40 18.86 -29.88
C GLU A 54 -32.42 17.82 -29.41
N GLU A 55 -33.69 18.18 -29.34
CA GLU A 55 -34.76 17.20 -29.08
C GLU A 55 -35.11 16.44 -30.36
N THR A 56 -34.90 15.12 -30.34
CA THR A 56 -35.27 14.23 -31.44
C THR A 56 -36.41 13.29 -31.02
N LYS A 57 -37.06 12.66 -32.01
CA LYS A 57 -38.12 11.64 -31.76
C LYS A 57 -37.63 10.45 -30.91
N LYS A 58 -36.32 10.25 -30.79
CA LYS A 58 -35.69 9.14 -30.04
C LYS A 58 -35.16 9.57 -28.66
N GLY A 59 -35.23 10.86 -28.31
CA GLY A 59 -34.66 11.43 -27.08
C GLY A 59 -33.87 12.71 -27.34
N LYS A 60 -33.17 13.18 -26.31
CA LYS A 60 -32.27 14.33 -26.40
C LYS A 60 -30.96 13.92 -27.08
N ARG A 61 -30.44 14.76 -27.96
CA ARG A 61 -29.14 14.62 -28.59
C ARG A 61 -28.24 15.74 -28.11
N TYR A 62 -27.04 15.41 -27.66
CA TYR A 62 -26.07 16.38 -27.14
C TYR A 62 -24.98 16.60 -28.18
N ILE A 63 -24.81 17.82 -28.65
CA ILE A 63 -23.77 18.20 -29.61
C ILE A 63 -22.66 18.92 -28.85
N ILE A 64 -21.43 18.42 -28.95
CA ILE A 64 -20.29 18.93 -28.18
C ILE A 64 -19.71 20.22 -28.76
N HIS A 65 -19.27 21.11 -27.87
CA HIS A 65 -18.33 22.18 -28.20
C HIS A 65 -16.90 21.64 -28.10
N SER A 66 -16.28 21.30 -29.23
CA SER A 66 -14.94 20.68 -29.25
C SER A 66 -13.79 21.63 -28.89
N GLU A 67 -14.05 22.94 -28.84
CA GLU A 67 -13.04 23.97 -28.59
C GLU A 67 -12.69 24.14 -27.11
N SER A 68 -13.62 23.81 -26.21
CA SER A 68 -13.46 23.96 -24.76
C SER A 68 -13.47 22.61 -24.04
N PRO A 69 -12.57 22.37 -23.08
CA PRO A 69 -12.66 21.19 -22.24
C PRO A 69 -13.89 21.25 -21.35
N ILE A 70 -14.46 20.08 -21.04
CA ILE A 70 -15.47 19.95 -20.00
C ILE A 70 -14.75 19.98 -18.66
N GLU A 71 -15.04 20.99 -17.85
CA GLU A 71 -14.48 21.12 -16.51
C GLU A 71 -15.44 20.52 -15.48
N PHE A 72 -14.98 19.49 -14.77
CA PHE A 72 -15.74 18.91 -13.67
C PHE A 72 -14.84 18.64 -12.47
N GLN A 73 -15.15 19.32 -11.37
CA GLN A 73 -14.35 19.33 -10.14
C GLN A 73 -12.90 19.75 -10.40
N LYS A 74 -11.96 18.79 -10.37
CA LYS A 74 -10.52 19.01 -10.55
C LYS A 74 -10.00 18.51 -11.91
N TYR A 75 -10.88 17.96 -12.75
CA TYR A 75 -10.49 17.35 -14.02
C TYR A 75 -10.99 18.17 -15.19
N LYS A 76 -10.19 18.16 -16.26
CA LYS A 76 -10.56 18.64 -17.58
C LYS A 76 -10.70 17.45 -18.50
N TYR A 77 -11.87 17.31 -19.10
CA TYR A 77 -12.18 16.22 -20.02
C TYR A 77 -12.20 16.74 -21.45
N TYR A 78 -11.62 15.95 -22.35
CA TYR A 78 -11.49 16.27 -23.76
C TYR A 78 -12.12 15.15 -24.59
N TRP A 79 -12.79 15.54 -25.68
CA TRP A 79 -13.40 14.59 -26.61
C TRP A 79 -12.42 14.04 -27.65
N ASN A 80 -11.24 14.65 -27.76
CA ASN A 80 -10.20 14.33 -28.71
C ASN A 80 -8.85 14.14 -28.00
N ASP A 81 -8.10 13.09 -28.37
CA ASP A 81 -6.78 12.81 -27.80
C ASP A 81 -5.67 13.69 -28.36
N THR A 82 -5.92 14.38 -29.47
CA THR A 82 -4.97 15.31 -30.11
C THR A 82 -5.08 16.75 -29.57
N HIS A 83 -5.87 16.98 -28.52
CA HIS A 83 -6.03 18.31 -27.95
C HIS A 83 -4.68 18.88 -27.48
N LEU A 84 -4.43 20.17 -27.76
CA LEU A 84 -3.14 20.83 -27.46
C LEU A 84 -2.76 20.71 -25.98
N ASP A 85 -3.73 20.83 -25.08
CA ASP A 85 -3.52 20.72 -23.63
C ASP A 85 -3.09 19.31 -23.17
N LEU A 86 -3.34 18.27 -23.99
CA LEU A 86 -2.91 16.91 -23.71
C LEU A 86 -1.51 16.61 -24.28
N ASN A 87 -1.02 17.43 -25.21
CA ASN A 87 0.28 17.20 -25.84
C ASN A 87 1.42 17.40 -24.84
N GLY A 88 2.28 16.39 -24.74
CA GLY A 88 3.42 16.40 -23.82
C GLY A 88 3.09 16.02 -22.38
N LEU A 89 1.82 15.79 -22.05
CA LEU A 89 1.46 15.22 -20.76
C LEU A 89 1.72 13.71 -20.74
N THR A 90 2.31 13.24 -19.65
CA THR A 90 2.45 11.81 -19.34
C THR A 90 1.23 11.35 -18.55
N ASN A 91 0.82 10.08 -18.67
CA ASN A 91 -0.38 9.52 -18.03
C ASN A 91 -1.71 10.15 -18.48
N ILE A 92 -2.10 9.83 -19.72
CA ILE A 92 -3.41 10.19 -20.26
C ILE A 92 -4.34 8.99 -20.11
N CYS A 93 -5.51 9.23 -19.54
CA CYS A 93 -6.57 8.25 -19.38
C CYS A 93 -7.57 8.36 -20.51
N GLU A 94 -7.88 7.23 -21.15
CA GLU A 94 -8.98 7.10 -22.10
C GLU A 94 -10.12 6.36 -21.40
N TYR A 95 -11.28 7.01 -21.29
CA TYR A 95 -12.53 6.41 -20.87
C TYR A 95 -13.35 6.06 -22.10
N ARG A 96 -13.54 4.76 -22.37
CA ARG A 96 -14.34 4.30 -23.50
C ARG A 96 -15.81 4.23 -23.12
N ILE A 97 -16.64 4.90 -23.92
CA ILE A 97 -18.09 4.93 -23.74
C ILE A 97 -18.67 3.62 -24.29
N SER A 98 -19.48 2.95 -23.48
CA SER A 98 -20.15 1.70 -23.85
C SER A 98 -21.67 1.86 -23.79
N TRP A 99 -22.31 1.55 -24.91
CA TRP A 99 -23.78 1.61 -25.05
C TRP A 99 -24.55 0.69 -24.09
N MET A 100 -23.93 -0.38 -23.58
CA MET A 100 -24.62 -1.33 -22.69
C MET A 100 -24.66 -0.89 -21.23
N ILE A 101 -23.72 -0.03 -20.82
CA ILE A 101 -23.46 0.19 -19.39
C ILE A 101 -23.53 1.67 -19.02
N ASP A 102 -23.11 2.56 -19.91
CA ASP A 102 -23.16 4.00 -19.65
C ASP A 102 -24.57 4.55 -19.77
N SER A 103 -24.72 5.75 -19.22
CA SER A 103 -25.93 6.55 -19.31
C SER A 103 -26.20 7.00 -20.75
N LYS A 104 -27.48 7.11 -21.10
CA LYS A 104 -27.91 7.49 -22.46
C LYS A 104 -27.37 8.85 -22.89
N GLU A 105 -27.14 9.76 -21.94
CA GLU A 105 -26.58 11.08 -22.15
C GLU A 105 -25.20 11.00 -22.81
N LEU A 106 -24.29 10.16 -22.28
CA LEU A 106 -22.97 9.89 -22.85
C LEU A 106 -23.05 9.21 -24.21
N GLU A 107 -23.95 8.23 -24.36
CA GLU A 107 -24.13 7.52 -25.62
C GLU A 107 -24.66 8.45 -26.73
N GLN A 108 -25.58 9.35 -26.38
CA GLN A 108 -26.24 10.28 -27.28
C GLN A 108 -25.46 11.59 -27.47
N THR A 109 -24.14 11.55 -27.25
CA THR A 109 -23.23 12.67 -27.45
C THR A 109 -22.54 12.59 -28.81
N TYR A 110 -22.59 13.67 -29.57
CA TYR A 110 -22.10 13.77 -30.95
C TYR A 110 -21.21 14.99 -31.16
N SER A 111 -20.29 14.88 -32.11
CA SER A 111 -19.58 16.01 -32.70
C SER A 111 -20.54 16.98 -33.38
N ALA A 112 -20.12 18.22 -33.57
CA ALA A 112 -20.76 19.17 -34.49
C ALA A 112 -20.95 18.58 -35.91
N GLU A 113 -20.04 17.70 -36.34
CA GLU A 113 -20.12 16.97 -37.62
C GLU A 113 -21.12 15.79 -37.60
N GLY A 114 -21.77 15.54 -36.47
CA GLY A 114 -22.71 14.45 -36.27
C GLY A 114 -22.08 13.08 -36.00
N ILE A 115 -20.76 13.00 -35.81
CA ILE A 115 -20.04 11.78 -35.45
C ILE A 115 -20.26 11.48 -33.96
N GLN A 116 -20.68 10.26 -33.63
CA GLN A 116 -20.88 9.85 -32.24
C GLN A 116 -19.56 9.78 -31.48
N MET A 117 -19.52 10.37 -30.28
CA MET A 117 -18.35 10.32 -29.41
C MET A 117 -18.20 8.93 -28.80
N LYS A 118 -16.98 8.39 -28.87
CA LYS A 118 -16.67 7.03 -28.39
C LYS A 118 -15.82 7.03 -27.12
N SER A 119 -15.13 8.11 -26.84
CA SER A 119 -14.19 8.15 -25.73
C SER A 119 -14.01 9.55 -25.19
N LEU A 120 -13.69 9.62 -23.91
CA LEU A 120 -13.32 10.82 -23.18
C LEU A 120 -11.88 10.69 -22.70
N TYR A 121 -11.12 11.77 -22.81
CA TYR A 121 -9.72 11.81 -22.42
C TYR A 121 -9.54 12.77 -21.26
N TYR A 122 -8.75 12.36 -20.27
CA TYR A 122 -8.40 13.21 -19.14
C TYR A 122 -6.99 12.86 -18.64
N HIS A 123 -6.38 13.79 -17.91
CA HIS A 123 -5.03 13.63 -17.39
C HIS A 123 -5.03 13.30 -15.89
N CYS A 124 -4.18 12.35 -15.49
CA CYS A 124 -3.89 12.05 -14.09
C CYS A 124 -2.44 12.40 -13.75
N HIS A 125 -2.21 12.85 -12.51
CA HIS A 125 -0.85 13.08 -12.02
C HIS A 125 -0.06 11.78 -11.83
N PHE A 126 1.27 11.86 -11.86
CA PHE A 126 2.22 10.73 -11.81
C PHE A 126 2.00 9.69 -10.69
N ALA A 127 1.38 10.06 -9.57
CA ALA A 127 1.09 9.14 -8.47
C ALA A 127 -0.32 8.50 -8.52
N GLN A 128 -1.08 8.78 -9.58
CA GLN A 128 -2.47 8.37 -9.74
C GLN A 128 -2.62 7.44 -10.95
N SER A 129 -3.47 6.44 -10.77
CA SER A 129 -3.91 5.50 -11.80
C SER A 129 -5.30 5.88 -12.28
N CYS A 130 -5.56 5.60 -13.56
CA CYS A 130 -6.85 5.81 -14.20
C CYS A 130 -7.86 4.76 -13.70
N MET A 131 -9.00 5.19 -13.16
CA MET A 131 -10.10 4.29 -12.77
C MET A 131 -11.44 4.89 -13.21
N GLY A 132 -11.95 4.47 -14.37
CA GLY A 132 -13.20 4.99 -14.92
C GLY A 132 -13.06 6.45 -15.36
N LEU A 133 -13.88 7.34 -14.78
CA LEU A 133 -13.82 8.79 -15.03
C LEU A 133 -12.99 9.55 -13.99
N GLU A 134 -12.32 8.87 -13.07
CA GLU A 134 -11.54 9.49 -11.99
C GLU A 134 -10.12 8.95 -11.89
N CYS A 135 -9.22 9.79 -11.40
CA CYS A 135 -7.88 9.40 -10.99
C CYS A 135 -7.89 8.93 -9.53
N ARG A 136 -7.44 7.70 -9.27
CA ARG A 136 -7.23 7.18 -7.92
C ARG A 136 -5.74 7.04 -7.62
N VAL A 137 -5.35 7.29 -6.38
CA VAL A 137 -3.95 7.07 -5.97
C VAL A 137 -3.64 5.58 -6.12
N ASP A 138 -2.58 5.26 -6.87
CA ASP A 138 -2.20 3.87 -7.03
C ASP A 138 -1.62 3.37 -5.71
N SER A 139 -2.38 2.52 -5.00
CA SER A 139 -1.97 1.93 -3.73
C SER A 139 -0.62 1.21 -3.85
N ARG A 140 -0.23 0.77 -5.06
CA ARG A 140 1.07 0.14 -5.34
C ARG A 140 2.25 1.07 -5.07
N LEU A 141 2.07 2.40 -5.19
CA LEU A 141 3.12 3.38 -4.91
C LEU A 141 3.42 3.51 -3.40
N LEU A 142 2.43 3.18 -2.55
CA LEU A 142 2.57 3.23 -1.08
C LEU A 142 3.17 1.94 -0.51
N VAL A 143 3.18 0.86 -1.28
CA VAL A 143 3.71 -0.43 -0.84
C VAL A 143 5.23 -0.35 -0.56
N PRO A 144 6.10 0.12 -1.48
CA PRO A 144 7.54 0.20 -1.23
C PRO A 144 7.95 0.98 0.03
N PRO A 145 7.45 2.21 0.31
CA PRO A 145 7.83 2.94 1.52
C PRO A 145 7.36 2.24 2.80
N ILE A 146 6.17 1.63 2.80
CA ILE A 146 5.68 0.85 3.95
C ILE A 146 6.62 -0.33 4.23
N PHE A 147 6.98 -1.11 3.20
CA PHE A 147 7.92 -2.23 3.34
C PHE A 147 9.30 -1.78 3.85
N LEU A 148 9.83 -0.65 3.36
CA LEU A 148 11.11 -0.11 3.83
C LEU A 148 11.06 0.29 5.31
N THR A 149 9.99 0.94 5.76
CA THR A 149 9.87 1.32 7.19
C THR A 149 9.80 0.11 8.11
N ILE A 150 9.03 -0.92 7.74
CA ILE A 150 8.97 -2.20 8.46
C ILE A 150 10.36 -2.84 8.50
N PHE A 151 11.09 -2.85 7.38
CA PHE A 151 12.42 -3.45 7.34
C PHE A 151 13.44 -2.71 8.22
N ILE A 152 13.44 -1.38 8.20
CA ILE A 152 14.33 -0.54 9.02
C ILE A 152 14.05 -0.76 10.51
N THR A 153 12.78 -0.80 10.91
CA THR A 153 12.40 -1.04 12.31
C THR A 153 12.83 -2.43 12.78
N ILE A 154 12.64 -3.47 11.97
CA ILE A 154 13.12 -4.83 12.25
C ILE A 154 14.64 -4.84 12.42
N PHE A 155 15.39 -4.24 11.49
CA PHE A 155 16.85 -4.18 11.56
C PHE A 155 17.35 -3.43 12.79
N TRP A 156 16.68 -2.34 13.17
CA TRP A 156 16.97 -1.60 14.38
C TRP A 156 16.73 -2.42 15.65
N CYS A 157 15.62 -3.19 15.69
CA CYS A 157 15.34 -4.13 16.76
C CYS A 157 16.41 -5.21 16.88
N PHE A 158 16.82 -5.83 15.77
CA PHE A 158 17.90 -6.83 15.76
C PHE A 158 19.23 -6.24 16.26
N LYS A 159 19.63 -5.06 15.77
CA LYS A 159 20.84 -4.38 16.25
C LYS A 159 20.77 -4.13 17.75
N LYS A 160 19.61 -3.70 18.26
CA LYS A 160 19.38 -3.43 19.69
C LYS A 160 19.39 -4.70 20.54
N MET A 161 18.99 -5.85 19.99
CA MET A 161 19.11 -7.15 20.68
C MET A 161 20.56 -7.60 20.75
N LEU A 162 21.28 -7.60 19.62
CA LEU A 162 22.70 -7.98 19.57
C LEU A 162 23.58 -7.12 20.48
N TRP A 163 23.32 -5.80 20.54
CA TRP A 163 24.01 -4.91 21.47
C TRP A 163 23.72 -5.21 22.94
N ARG A 164 22.51 -5.68 23.27
CA ARG A 164 22.17 -6.09 24.63
C ARG A 164 22.87 -7.38 25.01
N ASP A 165 22.96 -8.34 24.09
CA ASP A 165 23.61 -9.63 24.32
C ASP A 165 25.12 -9.48 24.45
N MET A 166 25.79 -8.72 23.57
CA MET A 166 27.20 -8.37 23.73
C MET A 166 27.49 -7.73 25.09
N LYS A 167 26.65 -6.76 25.52
CA LYS A 167 26.79 -6.12 26.84
C LYS A 167 26.52 -7.06 28.02
N ARG A 168 25.82 -8.19 27.82
CA ARG A 168 25.66 -9.24 28.84
C ARG A 168 26.91 -10.11 28.88
N GLU A 169 27.43 -10.54 27.74
CA GLU A 169 28.65 -11.35 27.65
C GLU A 169 29.86 -10.59 28.22
N GLU A 170 30.04 -9.31 27.88
CA GLU A 170 31.10 -8.48 28.45
C GLU A 170 30.98 -8.35 29.97
N ARG A 171 29.76 -8.26 30.52
CA ARG A 171 29.53 -8.21 31.97
C ARG A 171 29.86 -9.55 32.64
N ILE A 172 29.47 -10.66 32.03
CA ILE A 172 29.78 -12.01 32.53
C ILE A 172 31.30 -12.26 32.49
N GLN A 173 31.98 -11.88 31.39
CA GLN A 173 33.43 -12.00 31.29
C GLN A 173 34.16 -11.15 32.33
N ARG A 174 33.75 -9.89 32.54
CA ARG A 174 34.34 -9.05 33.59
C ARG A 174 34.14 -9.64 34.99
N ALA A 175 32.93 -10.11 35.32
CA ALA A 175 32.66 -10.75 36.61
C ALA A 175 33.50 -12.02 36.80
N THR A 176 33.68 -12.83 35.77
CA THR A 176 34.55 -14.02 35.83
C THR A 176 36.01 -13.64 36.04
N ILE A 177 36.53 -12.62 35.34
CA ILE A 177 37.93 -12.17 35.49
C ILE A 177 38.17 -11.59 36.89
N GLU A 178 37.24 -10.78 37.42
CA GLU A 178 37.32 -10.19 38.76
C GLU A 178 37.30 -11.26 39.86
N ASN A 179 36.44 -12.29 39.71
CA ASN A 179 36.42 -13.47 40.60
C ASN A 179 37.68 -14.35 40.48
N THR A 180 38.38 -14.31 39.34
CA THR A 180 39.61 -15.10 39.12
C THR A 180 40.86 -14.35 39.62
N LEU A 181 40.86 -13.01 39.58
CA LEU A 181 41.99 -12.17 39.99
C LEU A 181 42.04 -11.91 41.50
N ASN A 182 40.92 -12.06 42.23
CA ASN A 182 40.87 -11.89 43.68
C ASN A 182 40.13 -13.05 44.38
N PRO A 183 40.80 -14.18 44.66
CA PRO A 183 40.17 -15.34 45.31
C PRO A 183 39.85 -15.14 46.80
N GLN A 184 40.16 -13.99 47.39
CA GLN A 184 40.33 -13.82 48.83
C GLN A 184 39.18 -13.12 49.59
N GLN A 185 37.98 -13.03 49.01
CA GLN A 185 36.80 -12.60 49.75
C GLN A 185 35.68 -13.63 49.73
N MET A 186 36.03 -14.88 50.09
CA MET A 186 35.05 -15.86 50.54
C MET A 186 34.89 -15.69 52.06
N GLU A 187 34.18 -14.64 52.45
CA GLU A 187 33.78 -14.44 53.84
C GLU A 187 32.73 -15.52 54.18
N ALA A 188 33.01 -16.28 55.24
CA ALA A 188 32.25 -17.46 55.64
C ALA A 188 30.79 -17.09 56.00
N GLY A 189 29.87 -17.34 55.06
CA GLY A 189 28.44 -17.36 55.34
C GLY A 189 28.05 -18.59 56.19
N PRO A 190 27.01 -18.50 57.04
CA PRO A 190 26.61 -19.55 57.97
C PRO A 190 26.15 -20.83 57.24
N PRO A 191 26.23 -22.01 57.89
CA PRO A 191 26.08 -23.31 57.23
C PRO A 191 24.71 -23.47 56.57
N SER A 192 24.70 -23.67 55.25
CA SER A 192 23.52 -24.10 54.51
C SER A 192 23.14 -25.52 54.94
N TYR A 193 21.94 -25.68 55.48
CA TYR A 193 21.37 -26.99 55.77
C TYR A 193 21.24 -27.81 54.48
N ALA A 194 22.08 -28.84 54.37
CA ALA A 194 21.74 -30.17 53.86
C ALA A 194 20.77 -30.25 52.66
N ALA A 195 21.23 -29.91 51.45
CA ALA A 195 20.74 -30.59 50.25
C ALA A 195 21.46 -31.95 50.14
N VAL A 196 21.05 -32.90 50.98
CA VAL A 196 21.50 -34.30 50.89
C VAL A 196 20.79 -34.92 49.69
N PHE A 197 21.39 -34.83 48.52
CA PHE A 197 21.08 -35.74 47.43
C PHE A 197 21.62 -37.12 47.82
N SER A 198 20.75 -37.97 48.39
CA SER A 198 21.09 -39.38 48.61
C SER A 198 21.22 -40.06 47.23
N ARG A 199 22.39 -40.64 46.96
CA ARG A 199 22.64 -41.50 45.78
C ARG A 199 22.03 -42.90 45.95
N VAL A 200 20.77 -42.99 46.36
CA VAL A 200 20.03 -44.26 46.46
C VAL A 200 18.64 -44.04 45.88
N PRO A 201 18.17 -44.87 44.93
CA PRO A 201 16.82 -44.74 44.40
C PRO A 201 15.80 -44.96 45.52
N PRO A 202 14.68 -44.22 45.54
CA PRO A 202 13.66 -44.35 46.58
C PRO A 202 13.04 -45.76 46.56
N SER A 203 12.79 -46.34 47.73
CA SER A 203 12.08 -47.61 47.84
C SER A 203 10.61 -47.43 47.44
N TYR A 204 10.05 -48.46 46.79
CA TYR A 204 8.69 -48.54 46.26
C TYR A 204 7.58 -48.12 47.25
N GLU A 205 7.84 -48.26 48.55
CA GLU A 205 6.94 -47.89 49.65
C GLU A 205 6.69 -46.36 49.76
N SER A 206 7.69 -45.54 49.39
CA SER A 206 7.61 -44.07 49.47
C SER A 206 6.81 -43.42 48.33
N VAL A 207 6.64 -44.13 47.21
CA VAL A 207 5.84 -43.67 46.06
C VAL A 207 4.34 -43.91 46.30
N MET A 208 3.99 -45.00 47.00
CA MET A 208 2.59 -45.36 47.30
C MET A 208 1.93 -44.45 48.35
N LEU A 209 2.72 -43.82 49.22
CA LEU A 209 2.22 -42.94 50.30
C LEU A 209 2.07 -41.46 49.87
N ALA A 210 2.19 -41.15 48.58
CA ALA A 210 1.95 -39.82 48.00
C ALA A 210 2.63 -38.63 48.72
N LYS A 211 3.81 -38.86 49.32
CA LYS A 211 4.57 -37.84 50.07
C LYS A 211 5.70 -37.23 49.23
N ILE A 212 5.42 -36.95 47.97
CA ILE A 212 6.32 -36.23 47.06
C ILE A 212 5.50 -35.13 46.38
N THR A 213 5.71 -33.89 46.79
CA THR A 213 5.18 -32.70 46.11
C THR A 213 6.11 -32.34 44.96
N TYR A 214 5.66 -32.59 43.73
CA TYR A 214 6.30 -32.03 42.54
C TYR A 214 5.93 -30.56 42.43
N THR A 215 6.89 -29.65 42.61
CA THR A 215 6.73 -28.25 42.19
C THR A 215 7.07 -28.17 40.71
N VAL A 216 6.05 -27.98 39.86
CA VAL A 216 6.21 -27.69 38.44
C VAL A 216 6.63 -26.21 38.29
N PRO A 217 7.69 -25.88 37.53
CA PRO A 217 8.03 -24.49 37.28
C PRO A 217 7.01 -23.86 36.33
N SER A 218 6.27 -22.86 36.81
CA SER A 218 5.44 -21.98 35.99
C SER A 218 6.33 -21.00 35.24
N TYR A 219 6.37 -21.09 33.91
CA TYR A 219 6.87 -20.01 33.07
C TYR A 219 5.68 -19.34 32.38
N SER A 220 5.48 -18.07 32.74
CA SER A 220 4.67 -17.06 32.04
C SER A 220 5.42 -16.51 30.84
#